data_AF-B0EDQ4-F1
#
_entry.id   AF-B0EDQ4-F1
#
_cell.length_a   1.000
_cell.length_b   1.000
_cell.length_c   1.000
_cell.angle_alpha   90.00
_cell.angle_beta   90.00
_cell.angle_gamma   90.00
#
_symmetry.space_group_name_H-M   'P 1'
#
loop_
_entity.id
_entity.type
_entity.pdbx_description
1 polymer ?
#
loop_
_entity_poly.entity_id
_entity_poly.type
_entity_poly.pdbx_seq_one_letter_code
_entity_poly.pdbx_strand_id
1 'polypeptide(L)'
;MVNPMDGIVKVDRTNNSMYQYFVQVVPMTYTSLDNRIINTNGYSVTEHYRPGNLKSPEQGIPGVFVIYDISSIEVLYFEEKNSFGHLLTSICGIIGGVFALFSLLDYFIFHIYHSE
;
A
#
# COMPACT_ATOMS: atom_id res chain seq x y z
N MET A 1 -1.79 12.69 1.42
CA MET A 1 -2.50 11.55 2.06
C MET A 1 -3.95 11.95 2.18
N VAL A 2 -4.87 11.09 1.78
CA VAL A 2 -6.32 11.37 1.83
C VAL A 2 -6.82 10.86 3.18
N ASN A 3 -7.48 11.73 3.96
CA ASN A 3 -8.10 11.32 5.21
C ASN A 3 -9.47 10.68 4.91
N PRO A 4 -9.73 9.43 5.35
CA PRO A 4 -11.00 8.76 5.07
C PRO A 4 -12.22 9.42 5.72
N MET A 5 -12.06 10.28 6.74
CA MET A 5 -13.17 11.05 7.34
C MET A 5 -13.38 12.43 6.72
N ASP A 6 -12.58 12.83 5.74
CA ASP A 6 -12.67 14.16 5.16
C ASP A 6 -13.96 14.30 4.33
N GLY A 7 -14.77 15.31 4.65
CA GLY A 7 -16.02 15.61 3.93
C GLY A 7 -17.23 14.71 4.23
N ILE A 8 -17.15 13.81 5.22
CA ILE A 8 -18.29 12.95 5.58
C ILE A 8 -19.30 13.72 6.44
N VAL A 9 -20.54 13.83 5.94
CA VAL A 9 -21.69 14.37 6.68
C VAL A 9 -22.73 13.28 6.86
N LYS A 10 -23.16 13.04 8.11
CA LYS A 10 -24.25 12.09 8.42
C LYS A 10 -25.36 12.81 9.18
N VAL A 11 -26.59 12.61 8.71
CA VAL A 11 -27.80 13.20 9.30
C VAL A 11 -28.66 12.07 9.85
N ASP A 12 -28.85 12.05 11.16
CA ASP A 12 -29.77 11.13 11.80
C ASP A 12 -31.17 11.74 11.91
N ARG A 13 -32.19 10.94 11.59
CA ARG A 13 -33.61 11.32 11.73
C ARG A 13 -34.25 10.77 13.00
N THR A 14 -33.57 9.87 13.70
CA THR A 14 -34.11 9.10 14.84
C THR A 14 -33.89 9.82 16.18
N ASN A 15 -33.14 10.92 16.19
CA ASN A 15 -32.85 11.84 17.31
C ASN A 15 -32.31 11.17 18.60
N ASN A 16 -31.97 9.89 18.53
CA ASN A 16 -31.53 9.07 19.66
C ASN A 16 -30.49 8.01 19.24
N SER A 17 -29.73 8.23 18.17
CA SER A 17 -28.72 7.25 17.73
C SER A 17 -27.33 7.54 18.27
N MET A 18 -26.54 6.48 18.41
CA MET A 18 -25.15 6.53 18.80
C MET A 18 -24.26 6.24 17.58
N TYR A 19 -23.32 7.14 17.32
CA TYR A 19 -22.27 6.99 16.32
C TYR A 19 -20.93 6.82 17.03
N GLN A 20 -20.21 5.75 16.74
CA GLN A 20 -18.89 5.50 17.29
C GLN A 20 -17.88 5.38 16.14
N TYR A 21 -16.81 6.15 16.21
CA TYR A 21 -15.72 6.17 15.25
C TYR A 21 -14.45 5.70 15.95
N PHE A 22 -13.93 4.55 15.55
CA PHE A 22 -12.66 4.02 16.03
C PHE A 22 -11.57 4.43 15.04
N VAL A 23 -10.75 5.39 15.43
CA VAL A 23 -9.65 5.93 14.64
C VAL A 23 -8.36 5.26 15.10
N GLN A 24 -7.76 4.45 14.22
CA GLN A 24 -6.45 3.87 14.45
C GLN A 24 -5.39 4.71 13.75
N VAL A 25 -4.44 5.22 14.52
CA VAL A 25 -3.33 6.03 14.04
C VAL A 25 -2.08 5.16 13.98
N VAL A 26 -1.45 5.08 12.82
CA VAL A 26 -0.22 4.30 12.60
C VAL A 26 0.93 5.25 12.26
N PRO A 27 1.96 5.36 13.10
CA PRO A 27 3.15 6.13 12.77
C PRO A 27 3.83 5.55 11.52
N MET A 28 4.24 6.41 10.59
CA MET A 28 4.97 6.00 9.39
C MET A 28 6.17 6.91 9.13
N THR A 29 7.32 6.32 8.83
CA THR A 29 8.52 7.07 8.49
C THR A 29 8.97 6.72 7.08
N TYR A 30 9.14 7.73 6.24
CA TYR A 30 9.63 7.61 4.87
C TYR A 30 11.07 8.11 4.79
N THR A 31 11.98 7.23 4.38
CA THR A 31 13.39 7.53 4.17
C THR A 31 13.68 7.48 2.68
N SER A 32 13.95 8.64 2.09
CA SER A 32 14.33 8.75 0.67
C SER A 32 15.82 8.49 0.45
N LEU A 33 16.20 8.24 -0.80
CA LEU A 33 17.58 8.01 -1.25
C LEU A 33 18.57 9.12 -0.85
N ASP A 34 18.08 10.35 -0.72
CA ASP A 34 18.86 11.52 -0.32
C ASP A 34 18.97 11.66 1.22
N ASN A 35 18.71 10.57 1.95
CA ASN A 35 18.72 10.50 3.40
C ASN A 35 17.76 11.50 4.08
N ARG A 36 16.73 11.94 3.35
CA ARG A 36 15.65 12.79 3.85
C ARG A 36 14.63 11.92 4.55
N ILE A 37 14.41 12.20 5.83
CA ILE A 37 13.46 11.51 6.69
C ILE A 37 12.19 12.35 6.75
N ILE A 38 11.05 11.76 6.41
CA ILE A 38 9.73 12.37 6.49
C ILE A 38 8.89 11.51 7.42
N ASN A 39 8.56 12.05 8.59
CA ASN A 39 7.63 11.43 9.52
C ASN A 39 6.20 11.82 9.16
N THR A 40 5.33 10.83 9.02
CA THR A 40 3.91 11.00 8.70
C THR A 40 3.07 10.02 9.52
N ASN A 41 1.75 10.14 9.43
CA ASN A 41 0.82 9.27 10.15
C ASN A 41 -0.22 8.70 9.19
N GLY A 42 -0.40 7.39 9.23
CA GLY A 42 -1.48 6.68 8.57
C GLY A 42 -2.72 6.68 9.48
N TYR A 43 -3.89 6.71 8.86
CA TYR A 43 -5.17 6.71 9.57
C TYR A 43 -6.07 5.62 8.98
N SER A 44 -6.66 4.81 9.86
CA SER A 44 -7.73 3.88 9.54
C SER A 44 -8.92 4.19 10.44
N VAL A 45 -10.13 4.17 9.89
CA VAL A 45 -11.34 4.52 10.62
C VAL A 45 -12.37 3.41 10.47
N THR A 46 -12.82 2.87 11.60
CA THR A 46 -13.95 1.93 11.67
C THR A 46 -15.15 2.62 12.27
N GLU A 47 -16.28 2.55 11.59
CA GLU A 47 -17.52 3.22 12.02
C GLU A 47 -18.51 2.19 12.57
N HIS A 48 -19.13 2.52 13.70
CA HIS A 48 -20.21 1.74 14.29
C HIS A 48 -21.42 2.64 14.53
N TYR A 49 -22.55 2.24 13.97
CA TYR A 49 -23.83 2.93 14.15
C TYR A 49 -24.77 2.05 14.99
N ARG A 50 -25.35 2.64 16.03
CA ARG A 50 -26.37 2.01 16.85
C ARG A 50 -27.62 2.90 16.87
N PRO A 51 -28.73 2.49 16.23
CA PRO A 51 -29.98 3.24 16.33
C PRO A 51 -30.54 3.08 17.74
N GLY A 52 -30.87 4.18 18.41
CA GLY A 52 -31.49 4.10 19.73
C GLY A 52 -33.01 4.01 19.64
N ASN A 53 -33.57 2.99 20.28
CA ASN A 53 -34.99 2.84 20.51
C ASN A 53 -35.36 3.50 21.84
N LEU A 54 -36.37 4.37 21.83
CA LEU A 54 -36.94 4.96 23.06
C LEU A 54 -37.54 3.93 24.04
N LYS A 55 -37.66 2.65 23.66
CA LYS A 55 -38.31 1.60 24.46
C LYS A 55 -37.36 0.82 25.37
N SER A 56 -36.04 0.98 25.24
CA SER A 56 -35.06 0.21 26.01
C SER A 56 -33.96 1.12 26.58
N PRO A 57 -33.91 1.35 27.91
CA PRO A 57 -32.88 2.16 28.55
C PRO A 57 -31.46 1.62 28.42
N GLU A 58 -31.30 0.37 27.97
CA GLU A 58 -30.01 -0.33 27.89
C GLU A 58 -29.16 0.02 26.65
N GLN A 59 -29.65 0.84 25.72
CA GLN A 59 -28.97 1.04 24.43
C GLN A 59 -27.83 2.08 24.42
N GLY A 60 -27.43 2.57 25.58
CA GLY A 60 -26.33 3.52 25.72
C GLY A 60 -26.73 4.96 25.43
N ILE A 61 -25.80 5.89 25.68
CA ILE A 61 -26.05 7.33 25.60
C ILE A 61 -26.00 7.77 24.13
N PRO A 62 -27.05 8.43 23.59
CA PRO A 62 -27.02 8.95 22.23
C PRO A 62 -25.92 10.00 22.09
N GLY A 63 -25.23 10.02 20.95
CA GLY A 63 -24.11 10.93 20.74
C GLY A 63 -23.12 10.44 19.68
N VAL A 64 -22.12 11.28 19.43
CA VAL A 64 -21.00 10.98 18.55
C VAL A 64 -19.75 10.77 19.40
N PHE A 65 -19.16 9.59 19.30
CA PHE A 65 -17.95 9.21 20.02
C PHE A 65 -16.83 8.99 19.01
N VAL A 66 -15.71 9.70 19.19
CA VAL A 66 -14.49 9.49 18.42
C VAL A 66 -13.44 8.93 19.38
N ILE A 67 -13.08 7.66 19.18
CA ILE A 67 -12.13 6.92 20.00
C ILE A 67 -10.87 6.79 19.16
N TYR A 68 -9.77 7.39 19.61
CA TYR A 68 -8.48 7.29 18.95
C TYR A 68 -7.60 6.27 19.66
N ASP A 69 -6.92 5.42 18.89
CA ASP A 69 -5.93 4.47 19.37
C ASP A 69 -4.66 4.58 18.53
N ILE A 70 -3.51 4.60 19.19
CA ILE A 70 -2.21 4.76 18.54
C ILE A 70 -1.56 3.37 18.48
N SER A 71 -1.28 2.90 17.27
CA SER A 71 -0.59 1.64 17.06
C SER A 71 0.83 1.68 17.64
N SER A 72 1.19 0.64 18.41
CA SER A 72 2.57 0.40 18.88
C SER A 72 3.52 -0.11 17.78
N ILE A 73 3.00 -0.29 16.56
CA ILE A 73 3.75 -0.69 15.37
C ILE A 73 3.92 0.54 14.46
N GLU A 74 5.15 0.77 14.02
CA GLU A 74 5.53 1.80 13.04
C GLU A 74 5.81 1.14 11.67
N VAL A 75 5.40 1.82 10.59
CA VAL A 75 5.72 1.40 9.22
C VAL A 75 6.90 2.20 8.69
N LEU A 76 7.97 1.51 8.32
CA LEU A 76 9.18 2.11 7.77
C LEU A 76 9.24 1.88 6.26
N TYR A 77 9.26 2.96 5.49
CA TYR A 77 9.47 2.94 4.04
C TYR A 77 10.89 3.37 3.74
N PHE A 78 11.68 2.46 3.19
CA PHE A 78 13.02 2.72 2.69
C PHE A 78 13.00 2.71 1.17
N GLU A 79 13.41 3.81 0.55
CA GLU A 79 13.67 3.86 -0.87
C GLU A 79 15.08 3.34 -1.13
N GLU A 80 15.23 2.21 -1.82
CA GLU A 80 16.53 1.64 -2.19
C GLU A 80 16.82 1.90 -3.67
N LYS A 81 18.07 2.28 -4.00
CA LYS A 81 18.46 2.47 -5.39
C LYS A 81 18.85 1.11 -5.97
N ASN A 82 18.19 0.71 -7.06
CA ASN A 82 18.64 -0.44 -7.82
C ASN A 82 20.11 -0.25 -8.24
N SER A 83 20.93 -1.27 -7.98
CA SER A 83 22.37 -1.22 -8.26
C SER A 83 22.65 -1.19 -9.77
N PHE A 84 23.65 -0.39 -10.17
CA PHE A 84 24.19 -0.36 -11.54
C PHE A 84 24.68 -1.75 -12.00
N GLY A 85 25.06 -2.62 -11.06
CA GLY A 85 25.46 -4.00 -11.37
C GLY A 85 24.34 -4.80 -12.03
N HIS A 86 23.08 -4.61 -11.61
CA HIS A 86 21.93 -5.29 -12.21
C HIS A 86 21.79 -4.94 -13.70
N LEU A 87 22.01 -3.68 -14.07
CA LEU A 87 21.97 -3.23 -15.45
C LEU A 87 23.09 -3.89 -16.29
N LEU A 88 24.31 -3.94 -15.76
CA LEU A 88 25.44 -4.60 -16.44
C LEU A 88 25.17 -6.08 -16.67
N THR A 89 24.66 -6.78 -15.66
CA THR A 89 24.28 -8.19 -15.76
C THR A 89 23.19 -8.39 -16.81
N SER A 90 22.17 -7.53 -16.86
CA SER A 90 21.14 -7.59 -17.90
C SER A 90 21.70 -7.37 -19.30
N ILE A 91 22.59 -6.38 -19.50
CA ILE A 91 23.24 -6.12 -20.80
C ILE A 91 24.08 -7.32 -21.24
N CYS A 92 24.89 -7.86 -20.33
CA CYS A 92 25.71 -9.04 -20.61
C CYS A 92 24.85 -10.24 -21.02
N GLY A 93 23.73 -10.47 -20.32
CA GLY A 93 22.77 -11.52 -20.65
C GLY A 93 22.16 -11.37 -22.05
N ILE A 94 21.80 -10.15 -22.44
CA ILE A 94 21.25 -9.87 -23.77
C ILE A 94 22.31 -10.12 -24.86
N ILE A 95 23.53 -9.58 -24.69
CA ILE A 95 24.61 -9.75 -25.68
C ILE A 95 24.99 -11.22 -25.83
N GLY A 96 25.17 -11.93 -24.70
CA GLY A 96 25.49 -13.36 -24.70
C GLY A 96 24.38 -14.20 -25.36
N GLY A 97 23.12 -13.89 -25.07
CA GLY A 97 21.96 -14.56 -25.69
C GLY A 97 21.91 -14.36 -27.20
N VAL A 98 22.12 -13.13 -27.68
CA VAL A 98 22.14 -12.82 -29.12
C VAL A 98 23.27 -13.56 -29.82
N PHE A 99 24.48 -13.58 -29.25
CA PHE A 99 25.62 -14.30 -29.82
C PHE A 99 25.38 -15.81 -29.87
N ALA A 100 24.80 -16.39 -28.81
CA ALA A 100 24.43 -17.80 -28.78
C ALA A 100 23.38 -18.14 -29.86
N LEU A 101 22.36 -17.28 -30.05
CA LEU A 101 21.35 -17.46 -31.09
C LEU A 101 21.94 -17.42 -32.49
N PHE A 102 22.81 -16.45 -32.78
CA PHE A 102 23.49 -16.37 -34.08
C PHE A 102 24.38 -17.60 -34.33
N SER A 103 25.13 -18.04 -33.32
CA SER A 103 26.01 -19.22 -33.43
C SER A 103 25.22 -20.50 -33.69
N LEU A 104 24.07 -20.65 -33.02
CA LEU A 104 23.17 -21.78 -33.22
C LEU A 104 22.57 -21.76 -34.64
N LEU A 105 22.09 -20.61 -35.10
CA LEU A 105 21.51 -20.45 -36.43
C LEU A 105 22.53 -20.73 -37.54
N ASP A 106 23.74 -20.17 -37.41
CA ASP A 106 24.83 -20.41 -38.35
C ASP A 106 25.19 -21.90 -38.44
N TYR A 107 25.29 -22.58 -37.29
CA TYR A 107 25.48 -24.03 -37.24
C TYR A 107 24.37 -24.81 -37.95
N PHE A 108 23.09 -24.46 -37.71
CA PHE A 108 21.96 -25.11 -38.37
C PHE A 108 21.97 -24.91 -39.88
N ILE A 109 22.24 -23.69 -40.35
CA ILE A 109 22.29 -23.36 -41.78
C ILE A 109 23.44 -24.12 -42.46
N PHE A 110 24.63 -24.11 -41.86
CA PHE A 110 25.79 -24.83 -42.38
C PHE A 110 25.52 -26.34 -42.46
N HIS A 111 24.89 -26.92 -41.44
CA HIS A 111 24.57 -28.34 -41.42
C HIS A 111 23.56 -28.74 -42.50
N ILE A 112 22.52 -27.92 -42.71
CA ILE A 112 21.52 -28.16 -43.76
C ILE A 112 22.17 -28.07 -45.14
N TYR A 113 23.01 -27.06 -45.40
CA TYR A 113 23.63 -26.85 -46.71
C TYR A 113 24.70 -27.91 -47.04
N HIS A 114 25.35 -28.51 -46.04
CA HIS A 114 26.32 -29.60 -46.23
C HIS A 114 25.66 -30.99 -46.28
N SER A 115 24.36 -31.10 -46.02
CA SER A 115 23.61 -32.37 -46.01
C SER A 115 22.92 -32.68 -47.36
N GLU A 116 23.09 -31.85 -48.39
CA GLU A 116 22.79 -32.16 -49.80
C GLU A 116 24.05 -32.55 -50.57
#